data_AF-B8GCS4-F1
#
_entry.id   AF-B8GCS4-F1
#
_cell.length_a   1.000
_cell.length_b   1.000
_cell.length_c   1.000
_cell.angle_alpha   90.00
_cell.angle_beta   90.00
_cell.angle_gamma   90.00
#
_symmetry.space_group_name_H-M   'P 1'
#
loop_
_entity.id
_entity.type
_entity.pdbx_description
1 polymer ?
#
loop_
_entity_poly.entity_id
_entity_poly.type
_entity_poly.pdbx_seq_one_letter_code
_entity_poly.pdbx_strand_id
1 'polypeptide(L)'
;MAALALHLPPDQQEQVLPETLAAAQAIEWEVARARALAALAPQWAAWAASNRPAAYDRWTETLRVLSTRPRPHLLADLHALAPVLAALGGPGAITETFCAIQDVGRWWP
;
A
#
# COMPACT_ATOMS: atom_id res chain seq x y z
N MET A 1 18.09 -1.03 5.43
CA MET A 1 18.05 -2.38 6.04
C MET A 1 16.64 -2.95 5.94
N ALA A 2 16.23 -3.42 4.76
CA ALA A 2 14.87 -3.94 4.48
C ALA A 2 14.93 -5.40 3.99
N ALA A 3 15.76 -6.23 4.63
CA ALA A 3 16.04 -7.59 4.16
C ALA A 3 15.47 -8.70 5.07
N LEU A 4 14.76 -8.37 6.16
CA LEU A 4 14.26 -9.38 7.10
C LEU A 4 12.83 -9.86 6.83
N ALA A 5 12.07 -9.17 5.96
CA ALA A 5 10.69 -9.57 5.66
C ALA A 5 10.59 -10.74 4.65
N LEU A 6 11.70 -11.16 4.05
CA LEU A 6 11.72 -12.15 2.95
C LEU A 6 11.54 -13.62 3.38
N HIS A 7 11.40 -13.92 4.68
CA HIS A 7 11.41 -15.32 5.14
C HIS A 7 10.36 -15.74 6.18
N LEU A 8 9.33 -14.92 6.44
CA LEU A 8 8.27 -15.35 7.36
C LEU A 8 7.15 -16.11 6.63
N PRO A 9 6.67 -17.26 7.16
CA PRO A 9 5.52 -17.98 6.65
C PRO A 9 4.28 -17.06 6.60
N PRO A 10 3.32 -17.32 5.69
CA PRO A 10 2.15 -16.46 5.48
C PRO A 10 1.34 -16.17 6.76
N ASP A 11 1.30 -17.12 7.69
CA ASP A 11 0.63 -16.97 8.99
C ASP A 11 1.29 -15.89 9.88
N GLN A 12 2.61 -15.76 9.80
CA GLN A 12 3.35 -14.72 10.53
C GLN A 12 3.37 -13.39 9.79
N GLN A 13 3.28 -13.42 8.45
CA GLN A 13 3.08 -12.19 7.67
C GLN A 13 1.78 -11.49 8.06
N GLU A 14 0.71 -12.24 8.33
CA GLU A 14 -0.58 -11.65 8.72
C GLU A 14 -0.51 -10.90 10.07
N GLN A 15 0.38 -11.33 10.98
CA GLN A 15 0.65 -10.66 12.27
C GLN A 15 1.63 -9.49 12.13
N VAL A 16 2.66 -9.60 11.31
CA VAL A 16 3.73 -8.58 11.20
C VAL A 16 3.38 -7.46 10.21
N LEU A 17 2.54 -7.75 9.21
CA LEU A 17 2.08 -6.78 8.22
C LEU A 17 1.32 -5.58 8.82
N PRO A 18 0.35 -5.74 9.76
CA PRO A 18 -0.27 -4.58 10.44
C PRO A 18 0.74 -3.66 11.11
N GLU A 19 1.70 -4.24 11.82
CA GLU A 19 2.65 -3.52 12.65
C GLU A 19 3.64 -2.75 11.78
N THR A 20 4.11 -3.37 10.69
CA THR A 20 4.98 -2.72 9.70
C THR A 20 4.25 -1.64 8.90
N LEU A 21 2.97 -1.84 8.55
CA LEU A 21 2.14 -0.79 7.94
C LEU A 21 1.91 0.38 8.89
N ALA A 22 1.57 0.11 10.15
CA ALA A 22 1.40 1.14 11.17
C ALA A 22 2.69 1.92 11.40
N ALA A 23 3.84 1.25 11.46
CA ALA A 23 5.15 1.90 11.58
C ALA A 23 5.47 2.77 10.36
N ALA A 24 5.20 2.29 9.14
CA ALA A 24 5.38 3.09 7.93
C ALA A 24 4.45 4.30 7.91
N GLN A 25 3.18 4.13 8.30
CA GLN A 25 2.19 5.21 8.38
C GLN A 25 2.55 6.23 9.47
N ALA A 26 3.13 5.81 10.60
CA ALA A 26 3.55 6.71 11.68
C ALA A 26 4.68 7.66 11.27
N ILE A 27 5.36 7.42 10.14
CA ILE A 27 6.37 8.34 9.62
C ILE A 27 5.69 9.66 9.23
N GLU A 28 6.09 10.73 9.93
CA GLU A 28 5.58 12.09 9.70
C GLU A 28 5.98 12.60 8.32
N TRP A 29 7.24 12.40 7.93
CA TRP A 29 7.79 12.93 6.70
C TRP A 29 7.29 12.16 5.48
N GLU A 30 6.56 12.84 4.59
CA GLU A 30 5.80 12.25 3.49
C GLU A 30 6.68 11.48 2.50
N VAL A 31 7.85 12.01 2.15
CA VAL A 31 8.78 11.32 1.25
C VAL A 31 9.32 10.04 1.89
N ALA A 32 9.62 10.07 3.19
CA ALA A 32 10.12 8.91 3.91
C ALA A 32 9.02 7.85 4.08
N ARG A 33 7.78 8.28 4.35
CA ARG A 33 6.61 7.40 4.44
C ARG A 33 6.31 6.72 3.11
N ALA A 34 6.23 7.48 2.02
CA ALA A 34 5.97 6.92 0.70
C ALA A 34 7.06 5.91 0.30
N ARG A 35 8.33 6.17 0.63
CA ARG A 35 9.44 5.22 0.43
C ARG A 35 9.29 3.96 1.27
N ALA A 36 8.90 4.08 2.53
CA ALA A 36 8.66 2.94 3.40
C ALA A 36 7.49 2.09 2.89
N LEU A 37 6.38 2.72 2.49
CA LEU A 37 5.24 2.04 1.88
C LEU A 37 5.63 1.36 0.55
N ALA A 38 6.44 2.02 -0.28
CA ALA A 38 6.93 1.43 -1.53
C ALA A 38 7.82 0.20 -1.29
N ALA A 39 8.62 0.20 -0.22
CA ALA A 39 9.43 -0.95 0.17
C ALA A 39 8.56 -2.12 0.67
N LEU A 40 7.42 -1.83 1.32
CA LEU A 40 6.47 -2.82 1.82
C LEU A 40 5.46 -3.29 0.75
N ALA A 41 5.31 -2.57 -0.36
CA ALA A 41 4.28 -2.85 -1.35
C ALA A 41 4.42 -4.25 -2.02
N PRO A 42 5.61 -4.73 -2.41
CA PRO A 42 5.75 -6.04 -3.04
C PRO A 42 5.39 -7.21 -2.11
N GLN A 43 5.81 -7.15 -0.84
CA GLN A 43 5.49 -8.17 0.16
C GLN A 43 3.98 -8.19 0.48
N TRP A 44 3.36 -7.01 0.58
CA TRP A 44 1.92 -6.92 0.78
C TRP A 44 1.14 -7.43 -0.44
N ALA A 45 1.60 -7.12 -1.66
CA ALA A 45 1.00 -7.64 -2.89
C ALA A 45 1.06 -9.17 -2.96
N ALA A 46 2.19 -9.78 -2.59
CA ALA A 46 2.35 -11.24 -2.56
C ALA A 46 1.40 -11.91 -1.53
N TRP A 47 1.29 -11.33 -0.33
CA TRP A 47 0.32 -11.80 0.67
C TRP A 47 -1.13 -11.60 0.20
N ALA A 48 -1.45 -10.45 -0.38
CA ALA A 48 -2.78 -10.13 -0.88
C ALA A 48 -3.25 -11.06 -2.01
N ALA A 49 -2.32 -11.52 -2.85
CA ALA A 49 -2.61 -12.53 -3.87
C ALA A 49 -2.98 -13.89 -3.26
N SER A 50 -2.44 -14.21 -2.08
CA SER A 50 -2.66 -15.48 -1.38
C SER A 50 -3.87 -15.44 -0.45
N ASN A 51 -4.21 -14.28 0.13
CA ASN A 51 -5.31 -14.13 1.08
C ASN A 51 -6.24 -12.95 0.75
N ARG A 52 -6.96 -13.05 -0.38
CA ARG A 52 -7.82 -11.96 -0.91
C ARG A 52 -8.81 -11.34 0.09
N PRO A 53 -9.62 -12.11 0.85
CA PRO A 53 -10.62 -11.52 1.74
C PRO A 53 -9.99 -10.62 2.81
N ALA A 54 -8.99 -11.13 3.52
CA ALA A 54 -8.24 -10.37 4.52
C ALA A 54 -7.50 -9.18 3.91
N ALA A 55 -7.07 -9.31 2.65
CA ALA A 55 -6.39 -8.23 1.95
C ALA A 55 -7.30 -7.04 1.61
N TYR A 56 -8.58 -7.28 1.28
CA TYR A 56 -9.54 -6.21 1.12
C TYR A 56 -9.85 -5.48 2.43
N ASP A 57 -10.00 -6.22 3.53
CA ASP A 57 -10.22 -5.62 4.85
C ASP A 57 -9.03 -4.73 5.24
N ARG A 58 -7.81 -5.25 5.07
CA ARG A 58 -6.57 -4.51 5.36
C ARG A 58 -6.39 -3.29 4.45
N TRP A 59 -6.69 -3.43 3.17
CA TRP A 59 -6.65 -2.33 2.20
C TRP A 59 -7.63 -1.22 2.58
N THR A 60 -8.85 -1.58 2.94
CA THR A 60 -9.89 -0.63 3.35
C THR A 60 -9.47 0.14 4.60
N GLU A 61 -8.86 -0.53 5.57
CA GLU A 61 -8.32 0.13 6.77
C GLU A 61 -7.17 1.09 6.43
N THR A 62 -6.25 0.64 5.58
CA THR A 62 -5.12 1.48 5.11
C THR A 62 -5.62 2.72 4.36
N LEU A 63 -6.59 2.55 3.46
CA LEU A 63 -7.24 3.66 2.76
C LEU A 63 -7.88 4.64 3.74
N ARG A 64 -8.59 4.13 4.75
CA ARG A 64 -9.20 4.97 5.78
C ARG A 64 -8.14 5.82 6.48
N VAL A 65 -7.04 5.23 6.93
CA VAL A 65 -5.96 5.97 7.60
C VAL A 65 -5.32 7.00 6.65
N LEU A 66 -4.98 6.62 5.42
CA LEU A 66 -4.36 7.54 4.47
C LEU A 66 -5.31 8.67 4.06
N SER A 67 -6.62 8.41 3.99
CA SER A 67 -7.63 9.41 3.61
C SER A 67 -7.77 10.58 4.58
N THR A 68 -7.28 10.43 5.81
CA THR A 68 -7.21 11.53 6.79
C THR A 68 -6.12 12.56 6.45
N ARG A 69 -5.22 12.25 5.53
CA ARG A 69 -4.09 13.10 5.14
C ARG A 69 -4.46 14.05 4.00
N PRO A 70 -3.75 15.18 3.86
CA PRO A 70 -3.95 16.08 2.73
C PRO A 70 -3.78 15.33 1.40
N ARG A 71 -4.62 15.69 0.43
CA ARG A 71 -4.71 15.08 -0.90
C ARG A 71 -3.36 14.80 -1.59
N PRO A 72 -2.37 15.72 -1.62
CA PRO A 72 -1.07 15.42 -2.24
C PRO A 72 -0.31 14.27 -1.55
N HIS A 73 -0.40 14.16 -0.22
CA HIS A 73 0.26 13.07 0.52
C HIS A 73 -0.46 11.75 0.31
N LEU A 74 -1.78 11.77 0.30
CA LEU A 74 -2.60 10.60 -0.04
C LEU A 74 -2.22 10.05 -1.42
N LEU A 75 -2.09 10.92 -2.42
CA LEU A 75 -1.72 10.49 -3.78
C LEU A 75 -0.31 9.87 -3.83
N ALA A 76 0.66 10.44 -3.11
CA ALA A 76 2.01 9.88 -3.03
C ALA A 76 2.03 8.51 -2.32
N ASP A 77 1.31 8.39 -1.21
CA ASP A 77 1.20 7.15 -0.44
C ASP A 77 0.46 6.06 -1.24
N LEU A 78 -0.58 6.42 -1.98
CA LEU A 78 -1.28 5.47 -2.86
C LEU A 78 -0.46 5.06 -4.08
N HIS A 79 0.32 5.98 -4.67
CA HIS A 79 1.24 5.66 -5.77
C HIS A 79 2.24 4.58 -5.33
N ALA A 80 2.79 4.71 -4.12
CA ALA A 80 3.70 3.73 -3.53
C ALA A 80 3.06 2.33 -3.36
N LEU A 81 1.73 2.27 -3.21
CA LEU A 81 0.96 1.03 -3.04
C LEU A 81 0.39 0.46 -4.34
N ALA A 82 0.79 0.98 -5.51
CA ALA A 82 0.35 0.46 -6.81
C ALA A 82 0.48 -1.08 -6.98
N PRO A 83 1.55 -1.75 -6.49
CA PRO A 83 1.65 -3.21 -6.55
C PRO A 83 0.52 -3.94 -5.80
N VAL A 84 0.08 -3.39 -4.66
CA VAL A 84 -0.98 -3.97 -3.82
C VAL A 84 -2.33 -3.82 -4.50
N LEU A 85 -2.58 -2.65 -5.09
CA LEU A 85 -3.76 -2.39 -5.91
C LEU A 85 -3.87 -3.35 -7.10
N ALA A 86 -2.75 -3.62 -7.77
CA ALA A 86 -2.71 -4.59 -8.86
C ALA A 86 -3.02 -6.03 -8.38
N ALA A 87 -2.48 -6.42 -7.21
CA ALA A 87 -2.75 -7.73 -6.61
C ALA A 87 -4.22 -7.90 -6.19
N LEU A 88 -4.83 -6.84 -5.65
CA LEU A 88 -6.24 -6.82 -5.24
C LEU A 88 -7.20 -6.77 -6.43
N GLY A 89 -6.92 -5.92 -7.42
CA GLY A 89 -7.80 -5.69 -8.58
C GLY A 89 -7.75 -6.78 -9.65
N GLY A 90 -6.81 -7.72 -9.55
CA GLY A 90 -6.55 -8.67 -10.61
C GLY A 90 -5.99 -8.01 -11.88
N PRO A 91 -5.66 -8.79 -12.93
CA PRO A 91 -4.83 -8.34 -14.05
C PRO A 91 -5.35 -7.18 -14.93
N GLY A 92 -6.56 -6.65 -14.70
CA GLY A 92 -7.12 -5.65 -15.63
C GLY A 92 -8.21 -4.71 -15.11
N ALA A 93 -8.63 -4.75 -13.85
CA ALA A 93 -9.86 -4.04 -13.44
C ALA A 93 -9.65 -2.75 -12.63
N ILE A 94 -8.49 -2.52 -12.00
CA ILE A 94 -8.31 -1.39 -11.05
C ILE A 94 -7.10 -0.50 -11.38
N THR A 95 -6.08 -1.04 -12.06
CA THR A 95 -4.86 -0.29 -12.39
C THR A 95 -5.12 0.88 -13.34
N GLU A 96 -6.03 0.73 -14.30
CA GLU A 96 -6.29 1.75 -15.32
C GLU A 96 -7.07 2.94 -14.75
N THR A 97 -8.13 2.69 -13.98
CA THR A 97 -8.86 3.74 -13.26
C THR A 97 -7.99 4.45 -12.23
N PHE A 98 -7.11 3.69 -11.55
CA PHE A 98 -6.23 4.26 -10.54
C PHE A 98 -5.09 5.09 -11.14
N CYS A 99 -4.48 4.66 -12.24
CA CYS A 99 -3.54 5.47 -13.00
C CYS A 99 -4.23 6.74 -13.55
N ALA A 100 -5.45 6.62 -14.08
CA ALA A 100 -6.21 7.78 -14.55
C ALA A 100 -6.47 8.81 -13.44
N ILE A 101 -6.81 8.37 -12.23
CA ILE A 101 -6.98 9.25 -11.06
C ILE A 101 -5.66 9.89 -10.62
N GLN A 102 -4.55 9.15 -10.68
CA GLN A 102 -3.22 9.66 -10.34
C GLN A 102 -2.68 10.64 -11.38
N ASP A 103 -2.92 10.40 -12.67
CA ASP A 103 -2.58 11.35 -13.73
C ASP A 103 -3.35 12.65 -13.53
N VAL A 104 -4.65 12.60 -13.24
CA VAL A 104 -5.41 13.81 -12.88
C VAL A 104 -4.85 14.50 -11.62
N GLY A 105 -4.39 13.72 -10.64
CA GLY A 105 -3.75 14.23 -9.43
C GLY A 105 -2.36 14.86 -9.65
N ARG A 106 -1.61 14.40 -10.65
CA ARG A 106 -0.29 14.91 -11.04
C ARG A 106 -0.38 16.25 -11.79
N TRP A 107 -1.55 16.59 -12.33
CA TRP A 107 -1.79 17.80 -13.14
C TRP A 107 -2.40 18.97 -12.35
N TRP A 108 -2.67 18.83 -11.05
CA TRP A 108 -3.19 19.92 -10.24
C TRP A 108 -2.10 20.50 -9.32
N PRO A 109 -1.87 21.84 -9.32
CA PRO A 109 -0.86 22.49 -8.49
C PRO A 109 -1.24 22.50 -7.00
#